data_AF-A0A373I7B1-F1
#
_entry.id   AF-A0A373I7B1-F1
#
_cell.length_a   1.000
_cell.length_b   1.000
_cell.length_c   1.000
_cell.angle_alpha   90.00
_cell.angle_beta   90.00
_cell.angle_gamma   90.00
#
_symmetry.space_group_name_H-M   'P 1'
#
loop_
_entity.id
_entity.type
_entity.pdbx_description
1 polymer ?
#
loop_
_entity_poly.entity_id
_entity_poly.type
_entity_poly.pdbx_seq_one_letter_code
_entity_poly.pdbx_strand_id
1 'polypeptide(L)'
;MVELFERHVKTLGKHIRDALKEELNRSVVVSFATTASIDDIRQMQKEVYLMYVLFLCNLLIPVVVIVTGRIMWKHYPKNINGLVGYRTTRSMKNMDTWRFANEHCGRLWYKMGLFMLAFSVLVSVLLLRINDNTYSMISLIFVLLQCIILIVSIIPTELALKKMFYEDGTRK
;
A
#
# COMPACT_ATOMS: atom_id res chain seq x y z
N MET A 1 -28.56 50.89 -55.99
CA MET A 1 -29.36 50.06 -55.05
C MET A 1 -28.71 48.70 -54.79
N VAL A 2 -28.33 47.96 -55.84
CA VAL A 2 -27.68 46.63 -55.74
C VAL A 2 -26.37 46.64 -54.94
N GLU A 3 -25.46 47.59 -55.18
CA GLU A 3 -24.20 47.68 -54.41
C GLU A 3 -24.37 47.93 -52.91
N LEU A 4 -25.46 48.61 -52.51
CA LEU A 4 -25.74 48.90 -51.10
C LEU A 4 -26.23 47.63 -50.40
N PHE A 5 -27.05 46.84 -51.09
CA PHE A 5 -27.52 45.55 -50.62
C PHE A 5 -26.37 44.54 -50.46
N GLU A 6 -25.48 44.43 -51.45
CA GLU A 6 -24.28 43.58 -51.38
C GLU A 6 -23.36 43.97 -50.21
N ARG A 7 -23.18 45.27 -49.97
CA ARG A 7 -22.41 45.76 -48.81
C ARG A 7 -23.04 45.35 -47.49
N HIS A 8 -24.37 45.40 -47.36
CA HIS A 8 -25.06 44.97 -46.15
C HIS A 8 -24.98 43.46 -45.95
N VAL A 9 -25.16 42.64 -47.00
CA VAL A 9 -25.03 41.18 -46.91
C VAL A 9 -23.61 40.79 -46.49
N LYS A 10 -22.57 41.41 -47.08
CA LYS A 10 -21.17 41.15 -46.73
C LYS A 10 -20.84 41.57 -45.29
N THR A 11 -21.38 42.70 -44.85
CA THR A 11 -21.20 43.21 -43.49
C THR A 11 -21.91 42.31 -42.47
N LEU A 12 -23.13 41.89 -42.75
CA LEU A 12 -23.91 40.99 -41.90
C LEU A 12 -23.23 39.62 -41.80
N GLY A 13 -22.77 39.06 -42.93
CA GLY A 13 -22.02 37.81 -42.94
C GLY A 13 -20.70 37.88 -42.18
N LYS A 14 -20.05 39.06 -42.14
CA LYS A 14 -18.86 39.29 -41.30
C LYS A 14 -19.21 39.26 -39.81
N HIS A 15 -20.23 40.02 -39.39
CA HIS A 15 -20.65 40.04 -37.99
C HIS A 15 -21.09 38.66 -37.49
N ILE A 16 -21.81 37.89 -38.30
CA ILE A 16 -22.21 36.51 -37.96
C ILE A 16 -20.98 35.62 -37.77
N ARG A 17 -19.99 35.68 -38.67
CA ARG A 17 -18.75 34.90 -38.53
C ARG A 17 -17.96 35.28 -37.29
N ASP A 18 -17.86 36.57 -37.01
CA ASP A 18 -17.11 37.06 -35.85
C ASP A 18 -17.80 36.62 -34.53
N ALA A 19 -19.13 36.72 -34.47
CA ALA A 19 -19.92 36.24 -33.32
C ALA A 19 -19.79 34.72 -33.11
N LEU A 20 -19.87 33.92 -34.18
CA LEU A 20 -19.68 32.46 -34.09
C LEU A 20 -18.26 32.10 -33.62
N LYS A 21 -17.24 32.84 -34.07
CA LYS A 21 -15.86 32.62 -33.64
C LYS A 21 -15.67 32.96 -32.16
N GLU A 22 -16.31 34.00 -31.67
CA GLU A 22 -16.26 34.40 -30.26
C GLU A 22 -16.95 33.36 -29.36
N GLU A 23 -18.15 32.89 -29.71
CA GLU A 23 -18.86 31.84 -28.98
C GLU A 23 -18.10 30.52 -28.97
N LEU A 24 -17.54 30.11 -30.11
CA LEU A 24 -16.71 28.91 -30.19
C LEU A 24 -15.46 29.04 -29.30
N ASN A 25 -14.77 30.18 -29.35
CA ASN A 25 -13.60 30.42 -28.51
C ASN A 25 -13.97 30.40 -27.02
N ARG A 26 -15.10 31.00 -26.64
CA ARG A 26 -15.64 30.97 -25.28
C ARG A 26 -15.94 29.53 -24.85
N SER A 27 -16.64 28.75 -25.67
CA SER A 27 -16.97 27.35 -25.38
C SER A 27 -15.71 26.49 -25.22
N VAL A 28 -14.69 26.71 -26.06
CA VAL A 28 -13.42 26.00 -25.97
C VAL A 28 -12.71 26.33 -24.66
N VAL A 29 -12.62 27.62 -24.30
CA VAL A 29 -12.03 28.07 -23.03
C VAL A 29 -12.76 27.47 -21.83
N VAL A 30 -14.10 27.46 -21.84
CA VAL A 30 -14.92 26.87 -20.76
C VAL A 30 -14.69 25.36 -20.65
N SER A 31 -14.60 24.64 -21.77
CA SER A 31 -14.32 23.20 -21.78
C SER A 31 -12.95 22.87 -21.20
N PHE A 32 -11.92 23.63 -21.57
CA PHE A 32 -10.57 23.47 -21.00
C PHE A 32 -10.54 23.74 -19.49
N ALA A 33 -11.15 24.84 -19.03
CA ALA A 33 -11.22 25.17 -17.61
C ALA A 33 -11.96 24.10 -16.79
N THR A 34 -13.05 23.56 -17.35
CA THR A 34 -13.83 22.48 -16.74
C THR A 34 -13.01 21.19 -16.66
N THR A 35 -12.29 20.83 -17.73
CA THR A 35 -11.45 19.62 -17.76
C THR A 35 -10.32 19.69 -16.73
N ALA A 36 -9.62 20.83 -16.66
CA ALA A 36 -8.57 21.05 -15.65
C ALA A 36 -9.13 20.91 -14.22
N SER A 37 -10.28 21.53 -13.95
CA SER A 37 -10.94 21.42 -12.64
C SER A 37 -11.35 19.99 -12.29
N ILE A 38 -11.83 19.22 -13.28
CA ILE A 38 -12.17 17.80 -13.09
C ILE A 38 -10.92 16.98 -12.77
N ASP A 39 -9.81 17.23 -13.45
CA ASP A 39 -8.57 16.50 -13.21
C ASP A 39 -7.98 16.82 -11.83
N ASP A 40 -8.09 18.06 -11.35
CA ASP A 40 -7.74 18.43 -9.97
C ASP A 40 -8.63 17.71 -8.94
N ILE A 41 -9.94 17.64 -9.17
CA ILE A 41 -10.88 16.90 -8.30
C ILE A 41 -10.53 15.41 -8.29
N ARG A 42 -10.24 14.82 -9.46
CA ARG A 42 -9.80 13.42 -9.56
C ARG A 42 -8.49 13.19 -8.83
N GLN A 43 -7.56 14.14 -8.90
CA GLN A 43 -6.28 14.06 -8.21
C GLN A 43 -6.48 14.08 -6.69
N MET A 44 -7.27 15.02 -6.16
CA MET A 44 -7.62 15.04 -4.73
C MET A 44 -8.30 13.74 -4.29
N GLN A 45 -9.25 13.23 -5.09
CA GLN A 45 -9.94 11.98 -4.78
C GLN A 45 -8.97 10.78 -4.75
N LYS A 46 -7.98 10.74 -5.64
CA LYS A 46 -6.93 9.70 -5.64
C LYS A 46 -6.07 9.77 -4.38
N GLU A 47 -5.67 10.95 -3.94
CA GLU A 47 -4.85 11.13 -2.73
C GLU A 47 -5.59 10.67 -1.47
N VAL A 48 -6.85 11.07 -1.33
CA VAL A 48 -7.74 10.62 -0.26
C VAL A 48 -7.94 9.10 -0.29
N TYR A 49 -8.19 8.52 -1.46
CA TYR A 49 -8.35 7.07 -1.61
C TYR A 49 -7.07 6.32 -1.24
N LEU A 50 -5.91 6.80 -1.70
CA LEU A 50 -4.61 6.24 -1.39
C LEU A 50 -4.34 6.26 0.12
N MET A 51 -4.65 7.36 0.80
CA MET A 51 -4.56 7.47 2.26
C MET A 51 -5.36 6.36 2.96
N TYR A 52 -6.62 6.16 2.61
CA TYR A 52 -7.47 5.13 3.22
C TYR A 52 -6.93 3.72 2.96
N VAL A 53 -6.49 3.42 1.74
CA VAL A 53 -5.90 2.11 1.41
C VAL A 53 -4.63 1.86 2.24
N LEU A 54 -3.73 2.84 2.33
CA LEU A 54 -2.49 2.71 3.10
C LEU A 54 -2.75 2.57 4.61
N PHE A 55 -3.73 3.29 5.15
CA PHE A 55 -4.16 3.15 6.54
C PHE A 55 -4.64 1.72 6.82
N LEU A 56 -5.49 1.16 5.96
CA LEU A 56 -5.96 -0.22 6.08
C LEU A 56 -4.82 -1.23 5.98
N CYS A 57 -3.90 -1.06 5.02
CA CYS A 57 -2.73 -1.92 4.88
C CYS A 57 -1.82 -1.89 6.13
N ASN A 58 -1.57 -0.70 6.70
CA ASN A 58 -0.74 -0.53 7.88
C ASN A 58 -1.29 -1.23 9.13
N LEU A 59 -2.61 -1.40 9.22
CA LEU A 59 -3.25 -2.18 10.29
C LEU A 59 -3.37 -3.66 9.95
N LEU A 60 -3.58 -4.00 8.67
CA LEU A 60 -3.75 -5.38 8.22
C LEU A 60 -2.47 -6.20 8.38
N ILE A 61 -1.31 -5.66 7.99
CA ILE A 61 -0.01 -6.34 8.08
C ILE A 61 0.27 -6.86 9.50
N PRO A 62 0.26 -6.02 10.56
CA PRO A 62 0.55 -6.51 11.90
C PRO A 62 -0.51 -7.50 12.40
N VAL A 63 -1.79 -7.35 12.02
CA VAL A 63 -2.84 -8.34 12.34
C VAL A 63 -2.51 -9.70 11.72
N VAL A 64 -2.13 -9.73 10.43
CA VAL A 64 -1.72 -10.97 9.75
C VAL A 64 -0.52 -11.60 10.44
N VAL A 65 0.49 -10.80 10.83
CA VAL A 65 1.69 -11.27 11.53
C VAL A 65 1.34 -11.85 12.91
N ILE A 66 0.44 -11.21 13.66
CA ILE A 66 -0.05 -11.73 14.95
C ILE A 66 -0.75 -13.08 14.77
N VAL A 67 -1.69 -13.16 13.83
CA VAL A 67 -2.51 -14.37 13.60
C VAL A 67 -1.63 -15.52 13.12
N THR A 68 -0.81 -15.28 12.10
CA THR A 68 0.12 -16.29 11.57
C THR A 68 1.16 -16.70 12.60
N GLY A 69 1.72 -15.76 13.37
CA GLY A 69 2.62 -16.05 14.47
C GLY A 69 1.97 -16.91 15.56
N ARG A 70 0.72 -16.62 15.92
CA ARG A 70 -0.05 -17.39 16.90
C ARG A 70 -0.38 -18.80 16.42
N ILE A 71 -0.70 -18.95 15.13
CA ILE A 71 -0.91 -20.25 14.48
C ILE A 71 0.40 -21.04 14.47
N MET A 72 1.52 -20.47 14.02
CA MET A 72 2.81 -21.14 14.03
C MET A 72 3.28 -21.52 15.44
N TRP A 73 3.00 -20.70 16.45
CA TRP A 73 3.38 -21.00 17.82
C TRP A 73 2.60 -22.21 18.39
N LYS A 74 1.28 -22.30 18.13
CA LYS A 74 0.41 -23.23 18.87
C LYS A 74 -0.28 -24.30 18.02
N HIS A 75 -0.32 -24.10 16.72
CA HIS A 75 -0.94 -24.97 15.72
C HIS A 75 0.00 -25.17 14.53
N TYR A 76 1.30 -25.36 14.77
CA TYR A 76 2.25 -25.66 13.70
C TYR A 76 1.83 -26.96 12.97
N PRO A 77 2.13 -27.08 11.66
CA PRO A 77 1.79 -28.28 10.90
C PRO A 77 2.46 -29.52 11.50
N LYS A 78 1.69 -30.59 11.76
CA LYS A 78 2.20 -31.83 12.36
C LYS A 78 3.13 -32.61 11.44
N ASN A 79 3.12 -32.32 10.15
CA ASN A 79 3.99 -32.92 9.14
C ASN A 79 4.78 -31.80 8.46
N ILE A 80 6.06 -32.07 8.21
CA ILE A 80 6.92 -31.21 7.39
C ILE A 80 6.30 -31.16 5.98
N ASN A 81 6.01 -29.96 5.50
CA ASN A 81 5.45 -29.75 4.17
C ASN A 81 6.02 -28.48 3.54
N GLY A 82 5.89 -28.38 2.22
CA GLY A 82 6.41 -27.25 1.45
C GLY A 82 5.48 -26.03 1.39
N LEU A 83 4.27 -26.10 1.94
CA LEU A 83 3.23 -25.08 1.78
C LEU A 83 3.12 -24.13 2.98
N VAL A 84 3.11 -24.67 4.20
CA VAL A 84 2.79 -23.94 5.44
C VAL A 84 3.87 -24.16 6.49
N GLY A 85 4.24 -23.09 7.18
CA GLY A 85 5.19 -23.10 8.28
C GLY A 85 6.54 -22.47 7.92
N TYR A 86 7.48 -22.58 8.85
CA TYR A 86 8.84 -22.06 8.69
C TYR A 86 9.68 -23.04 7.85
N ARG A 87 10.08 -22.63 6.64
CA ARG A 87 10.61 -23.51 5.59
C ARG A 87 12.04 -23.14 5.20
N THR A 88 12.98 -23.42 6.09
CA THR A 88 14.41 -23.37 5.79
C THR A 88 15.03 -24.76 5.81
N THR A 89 16.13 -24.96 5.08
CA THR A 89 16.82 -26.27 4.97
C THR A 89 17.15 -26.89 6.32
N ARG A 90 17.49 -26.08 7.33
CA ARG A 90 17.75 -26.55 8.71
C ARG A 90 16.47 -26.92 9.45
N SER A 91 15.43 -26.08 9.35
CA SER A 91 14.16 -26.34 10.04
C SER A 91 13.47 -27.63 9.56
N MET A 92 13.65 -28.00 8.30
CA MET A 92 12.96 -29.14 7.67
C MET A 92 13.72 -30.47 7.79
N LYS A 93 14.81 -30.54 8.59
CA LYS A 93 15.61 -31.77 8.74
C LYS A 93 14.86 -32.92 9.42
N ASN A 94 14.19 -32.62 10.53
CA ASN A 94 13.36 -33.59 11.26
C ASN A 94 12.23 -32.87 12.01
N MET A 95 11.38 -33.64 12.68
CA MET A 95 10.22 -33.09 13.39
C MET A 95 10.58 -32.20 14.59
N ASP A 96 11.74 -32.41 15.23
CA ASP A 96 12.18 -31.58 16.36
C ASP A 96 12.66 -30.20 15.88
N THR A 97 13.50 -30.16 14.83
CA THR A 97 13.92 -28.89 14.20
C THR A 97 12.73 -28.12 13.64
N TRP A 98 11.76 -28.83 13.04
CA TRP A 98 10.55 -28.24 12.48
C TRP A 98 9.68 -27.60 13.55
N ARG A 99 9.41 -28.34 14.63
CA ARG A 99 8.65 -27.85 15.78
C ARG A 99 9.34 -26.64 16.38
N PHE A 100 10.64 -26.73 16.67
CA PHE A 100 11.39 -25.65 17.30
C PHE A 100 11.35 -24.37 16.46
N ALA A 101 11.58 -24.48 15.14
CA ALA A 101 11.61 -23.33 14.25
C ALA A 101 10.25 -22.62 14.17
N ASN A 102 9.16 -23.38 13.98
CA ASN A 102 7.81 -22.82 13.94
C ASN A 102 7.41 -22.20 15.28
N GLU A 103 7.76 -22.83 16.40
CA GLU A 103 7.46 -22.31 17.74
C GLU A 103 8.24 -21.03 18.05
N HIS A 104 9.53 -20.99 17.70
CA HIS A 104 10.39 -19.82 17.90
C HIS A 104 9.95 -18.64 17.02
N CYS A 105 9.82 -18.86 15.71
CA CYS A 105 9.37 -17.85 14.76
C CYS A 105 7.96 -17.36 15.11
N GLY A 106 7.04 -18.28 15.43
CA GLY A 106 5.68 -17.93 15.82
C GLY A 106 5.59 -17.04 17.06
N ARG A 107 6.40 -17.34 18.10
CA ARG A 107 6.50 -16.46 19.29
C ARG A 107 7.08 -15.10 18.95
N LEU A 108 8.10 -15.06 18.11
CA LEU A 108 8.75 -13.82 17.68
C LEU A 108 7.75 -12.94 16.92
N TRP A 109 7.09 -13.50 15.90
CA TRP A 109 6.08 -12.82 15.11
C TRP A 109 4.89 -12.36 15.94
N TYR A 110 4.40 -13.17 16.88
CA TYR A 110 3.31 -12.76 17.77
C TYR A 110 3.67 -11.51 18.60
N LYS A 111 4.86 -11.50 19.22
CA LYS A 111 5.32 -10.35 20.02
C LYS A 111 5.57 -9.11 19.16
N MET A 112 6.27 -9.29 18.04
CA MET A 112 6.57 -8.20 17.11
C MET A 112 5.29 -7.63 16.51
N GLY A 113 4.36 -8.48 16.10
CA GLY A 113 3.08 -8.06 15.53
C GLY A 113 2.25 -7.24 16.51
N LEU A 114 2.21 -7.61 17.79
CA LEU A 114 1.53 -6.80 18.83
C LEU A 114 2.17 -5.42 18.98
N PHE A 115 3.50 -5.36 19.03
CA PHE A 115 4.22 -4.09 19.10
C PHE A 115 3.98 -3.24 17.83
N MET A 116 4.09 -3.85 16.65
CA MET A 116 3.83 -3.21 15.37
C MET A 116 2.39 -2.70 15.28
N LEU A 117 1.39 -3.44 15.77
CA LEU A 117 -0.01 -3.01 15.76
C LEU A 117 -0.21 -1.77 16.64
N ALA A 118 0.30 -1.82 17.88
CA ALA A 118 0.20 -0.69 18.81
C ALA A 118 0.88 0.57 18.23
N PHE A 119 2.08 0.40 17.66
CA PHE A 119 2.80 1.49 17.02
C PHE A 119 2.10 2.02 15.76
N SER A 120 1.50 1.14 14.95
CA SER A 120 0.76 1.53 13.74
C SER A 120 -0.48 2.35 14.08
N VAL A 121 -1.22 1.97 15.12
CA VAL A 121 -2.37 2.74 15.62
C VAL A 121 -1.90 4.10 16.15
N LEU A 122 -0.83 4.13 16.95
CA LEU A 122 -0.27 5.37 17.48
C LEU A 122 0.13 6.34 16.36
N VAL A 123 0.93 5.88 15.40
CA VAL A 123 1.37 6.68 14.25
C VAL A 123 0.17 7.17 13.46
N SER A 124 -0.80 6.29 13.19
CA SER A 124 -1.99 6.69 12.43
C SER A 124 -2.78 7.80 13.12
N VAL A 125 -3.01 7.70 14.44
CA VAL A 125 -3.71 8.73 15.23
C VAL A 125 -2.96 10.06 15.22
N LEU A 126 -1.62 10.04 15.35
CA LEU A 126 -0.80 11.24 15.33
C LEU A 126 -0.82 11.94 13.95
N LEU A 127 -0.92 11.17 12.87
CA LEU A 127 -0.89 11.70 11.51
C LEU A 127 -2.28 12.15 10.99
N LEU A 128 -3.38 11.93 11.74
CA LEU A 128 -4.76 12.29 11.32
C LEU A 128 -4.96 13.78 10.99
N ARG A 129 -4.07 14.67 11.47
CA ARG A 129 -4.17 16.12 11.27
C ARG A 129 -3.19 16.66 10.21
N ILE A 130 -2.44 15.78 9.56
CA ILE A 130 -1.44 16.14 8.54
C ILE A 130 -2.09 16.06 7.15
N ASN A 131 -1.56 16.83 6.19
CA ASN A 131 -1.94 16.76 4.79
C ASN A 131 -1.89 15.33 4.21
N ASP A 132 -2.89 14.98 3.40
CA ASP A 132 -3.12 13.62 2.86
C ASP A 132 -1.92 13.08 2.08
N ASN A 133 -1.24 13.94 1.31
CA ASN A 133 -0.04 13.57 0.55
C ASN A 133 1.14 13.19 1.46
N THR A 134 1.35 13.96 2.52
CA THR A 134 2.42 13.67 3.50
C THR A 134 2.09 12.42 4.30
N TYR A 135 0.83 12.24 4.69
CA TYR A 135 0.35 11.01 5.34
C TYR A 135 0.64 9.79 4.48
N SER A 136 0.27 9.84 3.19
CA SER A 136 0.43 8.73 2.26
C SER A 136 1.91 8.36 2.07
N MET A 137 2.79 9.35 1.95
CA MET A 137 4.24 9.11 1.84
C MET A 137 4.82 8.45 3.10
N ILE A 138 4.49 8.97 4.30
CA ILE A 138 4.97 8.40 5.57
C ILE A 138 4.43 6.98 5.75
N SER A 139 3.15 6.77 5.46
CA SER A 139 2.50 5.46 5.55
C SER A 139 3.15 4.44 4.61
N LEU A 140 3.52 4.85 3.39
CA LEU A 140 4.22 3.99 2.44
C LEU A 140 5.60 3.57 2.95
N ILE A 141 6.39 4.50 3.47
CA ILE A 141 7.69 4.20 4.08
C ILE A 141 7.53 3.22 5.25
N PHE A 142 6.49 3.43 6.05
CA PHE A 142 6.21 2.58 7.20
C PHE A 142 5.82 1.15 6.79
N VAL A 143 4.98 0.96 5.76
CA VAL A 143 4.68 -0.37 5.18
C VAL A 143 5.97 -1.07 4.72
N LEU A 144 6.85 -0.35 4.01
CA LEU A 144 8.12 -0.92 3.54
C LEU A 144 9.01 -1.37 4.71
N LEU A 145 9.06 -0.55 5.78
CA LEU A 145 9.79 -0.91 7.00
C LEU A 145 9.21 -2.16 7.67
N GLN A 146 7.88 -2.28 7.75
CA GLN A 146 7.23 -3.48 8.28
C GLN A 146 7.62 -4.74 7.48
N CYS A 147 7.66 -4.66 6.15
CA CYS A 147 8.10 -5.76 5.29
C CYS A 147 9.57 -6.13 5.52
N ILE A 148 10.47 -5.15 5.64
CA ILE A 148 11.89 -5.39 5.93
C ILE A 148 12.06 -6.11 7.27
N ILE A 149 11.34 -5.66 8.30
CA ILE A 149 11.35 -6.27 9.63
C ILE A 149 10.97 -7.76 9.57
N LEU A 150 9.98 -8.13 8.76
CA LEU A 150 9.58 -9.53 8.57
C LEU A 150 10.68 -10.36 7.90
N ILE A 151 11.36 -9.83 6.88
CA ILE A 151 12.47 -10.51 6.22
C ILE A 151 13.62 -10.72 7.21
N VAL A 152 13.98 -9.66 7.97
CA VAL A 152 15.07 -9.71 8.97
C VAL A 152 14.76 -10.69 10.10
N SER A 153 13.48 -10.93 10.43
CA SER A 153 13.07 -11.88 11.48
C SER A 153 13.45 -13.35 11.22
N ILE A 154 13.86 -13.68 9.99
CA ILE A 154 14.41 -15.01 9.64
C ILE A 154 15.76 -15.24 10.34
N ILE A 155 16.60 -14.21 10.44
CA ILE A 155 17.95 -14.29 11.02
C ILE A 155 17.94 -14.81 12.47
N PRO A 156 17.18 -14.23 13.43
CA PRO A 156 17.17 -14.72 14.80
C PRO A 156 16.66 -16.16 14.91
N THR A 157 15.71 -16.57 14.06
CA THR A 157 15.20 -17.94 14.05
C THR A 157 16.27 -18.92 13.56
N GLU A 158 16.99 -18.58 12.48
CA GLU A 158 18.12 -19.39 11.99
C GLU A 158 19.27 -19.47 13.00
N LEU A 159 19.59 -18.37 13.67
CA LEU A 159 20.61 -18.35 14.72
C LEU A 159 20.21 -19.23 15.91
N ALA A 160 18.93 -19.19 16.32
CA ALA A 160 18.41 -20.05 17.36
C ALA A 160 18.48 -21.55 16.96
N LEU A 161 18.15 -21.87 15.70
CA LEU A 161 18.31 -23.22 15.16
C LEU A 161 19.77 -23.68 15.19
N LYS A 162 20.71 -22.85 14.73
CA LYS A 162 22.16 -23.13 14.75
C LYS A 162 22.70 -23.38 16.16
N LYS A 163 22.14 -22.67 17.16
CA LYS A 163 22.55 -22.81 18.55
C LYS A 163 22.06 -24.12 19.17
N MET A 164 20.86 -24.57 18.80
CA MET A 164 20.21 -25.73 19.42
C MET A 164 20.46 -27.06 18.70
N PHE A 165 20.81 -27.04 17.41
CA PHE A 165 20.95 -28.25 16.59
C PHE A 165 22.28 -28.28 15.82
N TYR A 166 22.76 -29.48 15.53
CA TYR A 166 23.83 -29.75 14.57
C TYR A 166 23.30 -29.69 13.11
N GLU A 167 24.19 -29.76 12.11
CA GLU A 167 23.83 -29.68 10.69
C GLU A 167 22.96 -30.85 10.19
N ASP A 168 23.05 -32.00 10.86
CA ASP A 168 22.21 -33.17 10.59
C ASP A 168 20.82 -33.09 11.25
N GLY A 169 20.58 -32.08 12.09
CA GLY A 169 19.33 -31.88 12.82
C GLY A 169 19.28 -32.56 14.19
N THR A 170 20.35 -33.23 14.65
CA THR A 170 20.42 -33.73 16.02
C THR A 170 20.56 -32.58 17.01
N ARG A 171 19.95 -32.74 18.18
CA ARG A 171 19.96 -31.71 19.23
C ARG A 171 21.33 -31.67 19.91
N LYS A 172 21.83 -30.46 20.17
CA LYS A 172 23.05 -30.18 20.94
C LYS A 172 22.82 -30.30 22.44
#